data_AF-A0A351MLZ3-F1
#
_entry.id   AF-A0A351MLZ3-F1
#
_cell.length_a   1.000
_cell.length_b   1.000
_cell.length_c   1.000
_cell.angle_alpha   90.00
_cell.angle_beta   90.00
_cell.angle_gamma   90.00
#
_symmetry.space_group_name_H-M   'P 1'
#
loop_
_entity.id
_entity.type
_entity.pdbx_description
1 polymer ?
#
loop_
_entity_poly.entity_id
_entity_poly.type
_entity_poly.pdbx_seq_one_letter_code
_entity_poly.pdbx_strand_id
1 'polypeptide(L)' 'MTTQPMTRRESLRRLGGMAAGLGMFHIVPAWGQGNPAPSERLTCAAIGVGGMGSGNLGNLLGRGDVRVVAVCDVE' A
#
# COMPACT_ATOMS: atom_id res chain seq x y z
N MET A 1 -18.40 -31.54 37.23
CA MET A 1 -17.92 -30.46 36.34
C MET A 1 -18.14 -30.93 34.92
N THR A 2 -19.27 -30.56 34.30
CA THR A 2 -19.66 -31.06 32.98
C THR A 2 -19.13 -30.12 31.90
N THR A 3 -18.18 -30.60 31.10
CA THR A 3 -17.65 -29.84 29.96
C THR A 3 -18.71 -29.84 28.86
N GLN A 4 -19.40 -28.71 28.66
CA GLN A 4 -20.33 -28.58 27.55
C GLN A 4 -19.56 -28.63 26.22
N PRO A 5 -19.93 -29.48 25.25
CA PRO A 5 -19.25 -29.54 23.97
C PRO A 5 -19.48 -28.24 23.19
N MET A 6 -18.39 -27.56 22.80
CA MET A 6 -18.50 -26.30 22.07
C MET A 6 -19.13 -26.52 20.71
N THR A 7 -20.09 -25.67 20.36
CA THR A 7 -20.76 -25.75 19.06
C THR A 7 -19.89 -25.13 17.95
N ARG A 8 -19.97 -25.65 16.72
CA ARG A 8 -19.27 -25.08 15.55
C ARG A 8 -19.50 -23.58 15.38
N ARG A 9 -20.70 -23.10 15.68
CA ARG A 9 -21.09 -21.69 15.62
C ARG A 9 -20.28 -20.83 16.61
N GLU A 10 -20.02 -21.36 17.79
CA GLU A 10 -19.27 -20.66 18.82
C GLU A 10 -17.78 -20.57 18.47
N SER A 11 -17.21 -21.64 17.90
CA SER A 11 -15.86 -21.62 17.35
C SER A 11 -15.70 -20.60 16.23
N LEU A 12 -16.64 -20.55 15.28
CA LEU A 12 -16.62 -19.58 14.17
C LEU A 12 -16.76 -18.13 14.65
N ARG A 13 -17.60 -17.87 15.65
CA ARG A 13 -17.71 -16.53 16.26
C ARG A 13 -16.41 -16.09 16.92
N ARG A 14 -15.76 -16.99 17.65
CA ARG A 14 -14.47 -16.70 18.31
C ARG A 14 -13.35 -16.48 17.28
N LEU A 15 -13.26 -17.32 16.26
CA LEU A 15 -12.31 -17.16 15.15
C LEU A 15 -12.54 -15.86 14.37
N GLY A 16 -13.78 -15.53 14.03
CA GLY A 16 -14.13 -14.29 13.34
C GLY A 16 -13.79 -13.04 14.17
N GLY A 17 -14.02 -13.08 15.49
CA GLY A 17 -13.65 -12.00 16.40
C GLY A 17 -12.14 -11.77 16.50
N MET A 18 -11.34 -12.85 16.52
CA MET A 18 -9.87 -12.74 16.54
C MET A 18 -9.29 -12.28 15.20
N ALA A 19 -9.84 -12.76 14.07
CA ALA A 19 -9.40 -12.35 12.73
C ALA A 19 -9.67 -10.86 12.46
N ALA A 20 -10.80 -10.33 12.93
CA ALA A 20 -11.11 -8.90 12.81
C ALA A 20 -10.09 -8.02 13.57
N GLY A 21 -9.64 -8.46 14.76
CA GLY A 21 -8.66 -7.72 15.56
C GLY A 21 -7.26 -7.67 14.94
N LEU A 22 -6.82 -8.76 14.30
CA LEU A 22 -5.50 -8.82 13.63
C LEU A 22 -5.52 -8.20 12.23
N GLY A 23 -6.62 -8.33 11.49
CA GLY A 23 -6.77 -7.75 10.15
C GLY A 23 -6.81 -6.21 10.15
N MET A 24 -7.19 -5.58 11.27
CA MET A 24 -7.26 -4.13 11.39
C MET A 24 -5.89 -3.46 11.23
N PHE A 25 -4.80 -4.12 11.62
CA PHE A 25 -3.43 -3.60 11.48
C PHE A 25 -2.87 -3.72 10.05
N HIS A 26 -3.50 -4.52 9.18
CA HIS A 26 -3.12 -4.62 7.75
C HIS A 26 -3.83 -3.59 6.87
N ILE A 27 -4.93 -3.00 7.35
CA ILE A 27 -5.72 -2.01 6.61
C ILE A 27 -5.21 -0.59 6.85
N VAL A 28 -4.40 -0.37 7.88
CA VAL A 28 -3.73 0.91 8.10
C VAL A 28 -2.44 0.90 7.27
N PRO A 29 -2.30 1.74 6.23
CA PRO A 29 -1.02 1.91 5.55
C PRO A 29 0.07 2.28 6.57
N ALA A 30 1.34 2.13 6.22
CA ALA A 30 2.43 2.62 7.06
C ALA A 30 2.48 4.17 7.06
N TRP A 31 1.43 4.86 7.53
CA TRP A 31 1.41 6.29 7.82
C TRP A 31 2.36 6.50 9.00
N GLY A 32 3.65 6.71 8.75
CA GLY A 32 4.62 6.98 9.82
C GLY A 32 6.06 6.58 9.56
N GLN A 33 6.39 5.86 8.49
CA GLN A 33 7.77 5.45 8.19
C GLN A 33 8.51 6.44 7.28
N GLY A 34 8.41 7.74 7.58
CA GLY A 34 9.14 8.80 6.86
C GLY A 34 8.75 9.00 5.39
N ASN A 35 7.79 8.24 4.88
CA ASN A 35 7.24 8.40 3.53
C ASN A 35 6.11 9.43 3.55
N PRO A 36 6.07 10.36 2.57
CA PRO A 36 4.95 11.30 2.42
C PRO A 36 3.62 10.57 2.35
N ALA A 37 2.57 11.18 2.92
CA ALA A 37 1.23 10.61 2.82
C ALA A 37 0.85 10.48 1.32
N PRO A 38 0.05 9.49 0.92
CA PRO A 38 -0.34 9.33 -0.48
C PRO A 38 -0.98 10.60 -1.10
N SER A 39 -1.68 11.40 -0.28
CA SER A 39 -2.27 12.69 -0.67
C SER A 39 -1.25 13.81 -0.91
N GLU A 40 -0.04 13.66 -0.39
CA GLU A 40 1.05 14.64 -0.55
C GLU A 40 1.97 14.29 -1.72
N ARG A 41 1.73 13.16 -2.40
CA ARG A 41 2.55 12.73 -3.54
C ARG A 41 2.04 13.30 -4.85
N LEU A 42 2.94 13.91 -5.61
CA LEU A 42 2.65 14.33 -6.97
C LEU A 42 2.57 13.11 -7.89
N THR A 43 1.40 12.87 -8.48
CA THR A 43 1.22 11.82 -9.51
C THR A 43 1.55 12.38 -10.88
N CYS A 44 2.53 11.79 -11.57
CA CYS A 44 2.97 12.27 -12.87
C CYS A 44 3.23 11.13 -13.87
N ALA A 45 3.30 11.50 -15.14
CA ALA A 45 3.72 10.62 -16.24
C ALA A 45 4.89 11.28 -16.98
N ALA A 46 5.75 10.46 -17.58
CA ALA A 46 6.85 10.93 -18.42
C ALA A 46 6.56 10.62 -19.90
N ILE A 47 6.69 11.62 -20.77
CA ILE A 47 6.55 11.48 -22.23
C ILE A 47 7.84 11.97 -22.87
N GLY A 48 8.51 11.10 -23.63
CA GLY A 48 9.87 11.33 -24.12
C GLY A 48 10.89 11.18 -22.99
N VAL A 49 11.54 10.02 -22.94
CA VAL A 49 12.49 9.62 -21.90
C VAL A 49 13.89 9.34 -22.45
N GLY A 50 14.22 9.78 -23.66
CA GLY A 50 15.61 9.91 -24.14
C GLY A 50 16.35 11.13 -23.56
N GLY A 51 17.67 11.22 -23.74
CA GLY A 51 18.48 12.39 -23.41
C GLY A 51 18.21 12.99 -22.01
N MET A 52 17.76 14.25 -21.95
CA MET A 52 17.38 14.92 -20.70
C MET A 52 16.19 14.26 -20.00
N GLY A 53 15.27 13.65 -20.76
CA GLY A 53 14.10 12.94 -20.23
C GLY A 53 14.50 11.80 -19.31
N SER A 54 15.54 11.03 -19.65
CA SER A 54 16.06 9.96 -18.79
C SER A 54 16.57 10.50 -17.44
N GLY A 55 17.33 11.60 -17.46
CA GLY A 55 17.87 12.22 -16.25
C GLY A 55 16.77 12.80 -15.36
N ASN A 56 15.79 13.48 -15.97
CA ASN A 56 14.63 14.00 -15.25
C ASN A 56 13.80 12.89 -14.63
N LEU A 57 13.53 11.81 -15.39
CA LEU A 57 12.81 10.65 -14.88
C LEU A 57 13.57 10.00 -13.71
N GLY A 58 14.88 9.81 -13.83
CA GLY A 58 15.72 9.29 -12.75
C GLY A 58 15.64 10.14 -11.48
N ASN A 59 15.75 11.46 -11.60
CA ASN A 59 15.60 12.39 -10.48
C ASN A 59 14.20 12.30 -9.83
N LEU A 60 13.14 12.16 -10.63
CA LEU A 60 11.77 12.03 -10.13
C LEU A 60 11.52 10.68 -9.45
N LEU A 61 12.12 9.59 -9.94
CA LEU A 61 12.01 8.26 -9.32
C LEU A 61 12.73 8.18 -7.96
N GLY A 62 13.78 8.99 -7.76
CA GLY A 62 14.47 9.10 -6.47
C GLY A 62 13.70 9.90 -5.41
N ARG A 63 12.59 10.55 -5.76
CA ARG A 63 11.81 11.41 -4.88
C ARG A 63 10.64 10.66 -4.24
N GLY A 64 10.65 10.55 -2.91
CA GLY A 64 9.58 9.90 -2.15
C GLY A 64 8.22 10.61 -2.24
N ASP A 65 8.22 11.90 -2.57
CA ASP A 65 7.04 12.75 -2.76
C ASP A 65 6.52 12.75 -4.20
N VAL A 66 7.10 11.95 -5.09
CA VAL A 66 6.64 11.81 -6.48
C VAL A 66 6.23 10.36 -6.74
N ARG A 67 5.21 10.18 -7.59
CA ARG A 67 4.76 8.89 -8.07
C ARG A 67 4.61 8.94 -9.60
N VAL A 68 5.60 8.37 -10.29
CA VAL A 68 5.52 8.18 -11.74
C VAL A 68 4.62 6.97 -12.02
N VAL A 69 3.53 7.17 -12.77
CA VAL A 69 2.54 6.11 -13.04
C VAL A 69 2.56 5.59 -14.47
N ALA A 70 3.19 6.34 -15.39
CA ALA A 70 3.28 5.97 -16.79
C ALA A 70 4.52 6.56 -17.43
N VAL A 71 5.00 5.87 -18.46
CA VAL A 71 6.07 6.32 -19.35
C VAL A 71 5.61 6.07 -20.79
N CYS A 72 5.91 7.01 -21.68
CA CYS A 72 5.68 6.91 -23.12
C CYS A 72 6.92 7.40 -23.88
N ASP A 73 7.39 6.63 -24.85
CA ASP A 73 8.43 7.02 -25.80
C ASP A 73 8.06 6.51 -27.21
N VAL A 74 8.68 7.07 -28.25
CA VAL A 74 8.49 6.69 -29.65
C VAL A 74 9.44 5.56 -30.07
N GLU A 75 10.58 5.45 -29.39
CA GLU A 75 11.56 4.38 -29.58
C GLU A 75 11.08 3.01 -29.08
#